data_AF-V6S7S0-F1
#
_entry.id   AF-V6S7S0-F1
#
_cell.length_a   1.000
_cell.length_b   1.000
_cell.length_c   1.000
_cell.angle_alpha   90.00
_cell.angle_beta   90.00
_cell.angle_gamma   90.00
#
_symmetry.space_group_name_H-M   'P 1'
#
loop_
_entity.id
_entity.type
_entity.pdbx_description
1 polymer ?
#
loop_
_entity_poly.entity_id
_entity_poly.type
_entity_poly.pdbx_seq_one_letter_code
_entity_poly.pdbx_strand_id
1 'polypeptide(L)'
;MKNSIAIGNLKSLGFSCLALIAGLFIYSCSDDDDGVPPDTTTSRTPYVCPTCASTSQALPENDNAARGIYKGVFSEGTIAINFRNDVQMAYGVVYYKNRIISLSESPVLVEATEKPFFASLRGVYENSPVTLTFSVDEDGSNPMLLDFTIAGNSTFSSNIFKEKSTTLIEDYEGNYFLSANANPSGGLGQIPVPDLDSAGRVDPGLALPSANAPIVGNLRLVLSRSDGMWTLFKTMNKSNSVLDFGTIESGSLVSTVSGKRAAYLRSDEVNFSEYTPSGRLFLHAERKR
;
A
#
# COMPACT_ATOMS: atom_id res chain seq x y z
N MET A 1 53.93 -33.64 4.02
CA MET A 1 54.66 -32.51 4.64
C MET A 1 53.67 -31.74 5.48
N LYS A 2 53.85 -31.77 6.80
CA LYS A 2 52.99 -31.09 7.79
C LYS A 2 53.61 -29.73 8.05
N ASN A 3 52.87 -28.63 7.85
CA ASN A 3 53.20 -27.35 8.45
C ASN A 3 52.02 -26.88 9.30
N SER A 4 52.23 -26.99 10.60
CA SER A 4 51.44 -26.42 11.67
C SER A 4 52.16 -25.14 12.12
N ILE A 5 51.45 -24.02 12.25
CA ILE A 5 51.96 -22.83 12.94
C ILE A 5 50.93 -22.44 13.99
N ALA A 6 51.46 -22.22 15.19
CA ALA A 6 50.74 -22.05 16.43
C ALA A 6 50.84 -20.60 16.93
N ILE A 7 49.80 -20.19 17.66
CA ILE A 7 49.77 -19.33 18.87
C ILE A 7 50.23 -17.86 18.75
N GLY A 8 49.29 -16.98 19.12
CA GLY A 8 49.57 -15.65 19.65
C GLY A 8 48.45 -15.19 20.59
N ASN A 9 48.59 -15.50 21.89
CA ASN A 9 47.84 -14.89 22.99
C ASN A 9 48.21 -13.41 23.14
N LEU A 10 47.26 -12.50 23.35
CA LEU A 10 47.55 -11.24 24.06
C LEU A 10 46.30 -10.58 24.72
N LYS A 11 46.26 -10.70 26.05
CA LYS A 11 45.95 -9.69 27.09
C LYS A 11 44.63 -8.88 27.06
N SER A 12 43.73 -9.29 27.95
CA SER A 12 43.17 -8.54 29.11
C SER A 12 43.58 -7.07 29.29
N LEU A 13 42.57 -6.19 29.36
CA LEU A 13 42.47 -4.90 30.09
C LEU A 13 40.96 -4.58 30.16
N GLY A 14 40.29 -4.57 31.31
CA GLY A 14 40.29 -3.52 32.36
C GLY A 14 38.91 -2.85 32.34
N PHE A 15 37.93 -3.28 33.16
CA PHE A 15 37.52 -2.71 34.45
C PHE A 15 37.25 -1.18 34.48
N SER A 16 35.99 -0.84 34.83
CA SER A 16 35.55 0.24 35.74
C SER A 16 34.88 1.53 35.22
N CYS A 17 33.93 1.97 36.08
CA CYS A 17 33.14 3.21 36.19
C CYS A 17 31.93 3.33 35.25
N LEU A 18 30.68 3.10 35.67
CA LEU A 18 29.91 3.65 36.80
C LEU A 18 29.97 5.19 36.89
N ALA A 19 28.97 5.85 36.30
CA ALA A 19 28.54 7.18 36.71
C ALA A 19 27.02 7.30 36.54
N LEU A 20 26.36 7.39 37.69
CA LEU A 20 24.94 7.57 37.94
C LEU A 20 24.69 9.08 37.97
N ILE A 21 23.88 9.61 37.05
CA ILE A 21 23.40 11.00 37.12
C ILE A 21 21.88 10.96 37.18
N ALA A 22 21.39 10.96 38.43
CA ALA A 22 20.04 11.37 38.76
C ALA A 22 20.00 12.91 38.71
N GLY A 23 19.15 13.44 37.82
CA GLY A 23 18.89 14.87 37.69
C GLY A 23 17.38 15.10 37.65
N LEU A 24 16.76 15.08 38.82
CA LEU A 24 15.42 15.62 39.09
C LEU A 24 15.44 17.12 38.85
N PHE A 25 14.75 17.59 37.81
CA PHE A 25 14.24 18.96 37.73
C PHE A 25 12.72 18.88 37.55
N ILE A 26 12.03 18.88 38.68
CA ILE A 26 10.60 19.17 38.81
C ILE A 26 10.49 20.67 39.07
N TYR A 27 10.10 21.44 38.06
CA TYR A 27 9.44 22.74 38.17
C TYR A 27 8.85 23.08 36.80
N SER A 28 7.53 22.93 36.66
CA SER A 28 6.76 23.86 35.81
C SER A 28 5.29 23.86 36.23
N CYS A 29 4.70 25.03 36.06
CA CYS A 29 3.62 25.60 36.86
C CYS A 29 2.27 24.88 36.75
N SER A 30 1.56 24.84 37.88
CA SER A 30 0.10 24.79 37.91
C SER A 30 -0.42 26.22 37.68
N ASP A 31 -1.08 26.45 36.55
CA ASP A 31 -2.04 27.54 36.42
C ASP A 31 -3.42 26.87 36.26
N ASP A 32 -4.30 27.16 37.22
CA ASP A 32 -5.74 26.91 37.20
C ASP A 32 -6.45 28.05 36.43
N ASP A 33 -7.63 27.75 35.85
CA ASP A 33 -8.56 28.61 35.07
C ASP A 33 -8.04 29.07 33.68
N ASP A 34 -8.65 28.72 32.55
CA ASP A 34 -10.06 28.92 32.17
C ASP A 34 -10.63 27.73 31.38
N GLY A 35 -11.94 27.51 31.51
CA GLY A 35 -12.74 26.47 30.85
C GLY A 35 -12.76 26.52 29.31
N VAL A 36 -11.63 26.25 28.68
CA VAL A 36 -11.56 25.77 27.30
C VAL A 36 -11.90 24.28 27.35
N PRO A 37 -12.92 23.79 26.62
CA PRO A 37 -13.17 22.36 26.50
C PRO A 37 -11.87 21.69 26.08
N PRO A 38 -11.49 20.51 26.62
CA PRO A 38 -10.34 19.79 26.11
C PRO A 38 -10.49 19.71 24.60
N ASP A 39 -9.52 20.24 23.87
CA ASP A 39 -9.48 20.16 22.43
C ASP A 39 -9.53 18.67 22.06
N THR A 40 -10.71 18.21 21.65
CA THR A 40 -10.97 16.84 21.24
C THR A 40 -10.47 16.57 19.83
N THR A 41 -9.53 17.35 19.30
CA THR A 41 -8.65 16.90 18.21
C THR A 41 -7.75 15.79 18.75
N THR A 42 -8.36 14.64 19.03
CA THR A 42 -7.67 13.39 19.31
C THR A 42 -6.68 13.19 18.18
N SER A 43 -5.39 13.41 18.46
CA SER A 43 -4.28 13.08 17.59
C SER A 43 -4.39 11.59 17.29
N ARG A 44 -5.06 11.28 16.17
CA ARG A 44 -5.28 9.91 15.75
C ARG A 44 -3.92 9.35 15.44
N THR A 45 -3.54 8.28 16.14
CA THR A 45 -2.36 7.49 15.78
C THR A 45 -2.57 6.96 14.37
N PRO A 46 -1.71 7.30 13.39
CA PRO A 46 -1.85 6.81 12.03
C PRO A 46 -1.84 5.28 11.99
N TYR A 47 -2.67 4.66 11.16
CA TYR A 47 -2.59 3.22 10.96
C TYR A 47 -1.21 2.83 10.42
N VAL A 48 -0.71 1.71 10.95
CA VAL A 48 0.49 1.02 10.52
C VAL A 48 0.06 -0.41 10.30
N CYS A 49 0.31 -0.93 9.11
CA CYS A 49 0.02 -2.32 8.80
C CYS A 49 1.04 -3.20 9.53
N PRO A 50 0.64 -3.96 10.57
CA PRO A 50 1.59 -4.68 11.43
C PRO A 50 2.30 -5.83 10.72
N THR A 51 1.88 -6.13 9.49
CA THR A 51 2.24 -7.36 8.77
C THR A 51 2.63 -7.11 7.33
N CYS A 52 2.65 -5.84 6.92
CA CYS A 52 3.14 -5.46 5.62
C CYS A 52 4.67 -5.42 5.68
N ALA A 53 5.33 -5.78 4.57
CA ALA A 53 6.77 -5.73 4.49
C ALA A 53 7.27 -4.28 4.60
N SER A 54 8.24 -4.00 5.48
CA SER A 54 8.84 -2.66 5.58
C SER A 54 10.01 -2.45 4.62
N THR A 55 10.45 -3.50 3.93
CA THR A 55 11.54 -3.49 2.95
C THR A 55 11.14 -4.33 1.74
N SER A 56 11.78 -4.06 0.60
CA SER A 56 11.63 -4.88 -0.60
C SER A 56 11.91 -6.36 -0.30
N GLN A 57 11.17 -7.24 -0.96
CA GLN A 57 11.33 -8.69 -0.93
C GLN A 57 12.09 -9.19 -2.17
N ALA A 58 12.36 -8.33 -3.16
CA ALA A 58 13.12 -8.67 -4.35
C ALA A 58 14.61 -8.81 -4.03
N LEU A 59 15.25 -9.82 -4.65
CA LEU A 59 16.69 -10.01 -4.54
C LEU A 59 17.46 -9.13 -5.55
N PRO A 60 18.60 -8.52 -5.17
CA PRO A 60 19.36 -7.64 -6.07
C PRO A 60 19.78 -8.28 -7.41
N GLU A 61 20.11 -9.57 -7.40
CA GLU A 61 20.47 -10.31 -8.63
C GLU A 61 19.34 -10.38 -9.66
N ASN A 62 18.10 -10.10 -9.25
CA ASN A 62 16.90 -10.19 -10.08
C ASN A 62 16.38 -8.82 -10.54
N ASP A 63 17.07 -7.72 -10.22
CA ASP A 63 16.61 -6.35 -10.52
C ASP A 63 16.45 -6.06 -12.02
N ASN A 64 17.24 -6.72 -12.87
CA ASN A 64 17.22 -6.59 -14.33
C ASN A 64 17.04 -7.96 -15.03
N ALA A 65 16.27 -8.85 -14.40
CA ALA A 65 15.96 -10.18 -14.94
C ALA A 65 14.46 -10.43 -14.90
N ALA A 66 13.96 -11.38 -15.68
CA ALA A 66 12.57 -11.80 -15.63
C ALA A 66 12.19 -12.31 -14.23
N ARG A 67 13.12 -12.93 -13.51
CA ARG A 67 12.91 -13.39 -12.13
C ARG A 67 12.65 -12.24 -11.18
N GLY A 68 11.92 -12.47 -10.09
CA GLY A 68 11.74 -11.46 -9.05
C GLY A 68 10.34 -11.45 -8.43
N ILE A 69 10.05 -10.36 -7.72
CA ILE A 69 8.75 -10.10 -7.10
C ILE A 69 7.98 -9.12 -7.98
N TYR A 70 6.73 -9.45 -8.27
CA TYR A 70 5.82 -8.62 -9.04
C TYR A 70 4.56 -8.38 -8.21
N LYS A 71 4.09 -7.13 -8.15
CA LYS A 71 2.90 -6.75 -7.39
C LYS A 71 1.97 -5.91 -8.24
N GLY A 72 0.69 -5.97 -7.94
CA GLY A 72 -0.27 -5.22 -8.70
C GLY A 72 -1.67 -5.22 -8.13
N VAL A 73 -2.51 -4.42 -8.75
CA VAL A 73 -3.93 -4.26 -8.41
C VAL A 73 -4.80 -4.56 -9.59
N PHE A 74 -6.02 -4.98 -9.28
CA PHE A 74 -7.11 -5.14 -10.23
C PHE A 74 -8.42 -4.71 -9.57
N SER A 75 -9.52 -4.67 -10.32
CA SER A 75 -10.78 -4.06 -9.85
C SER A 75 -11.34 -4.59 -8.53
N GLU A 76 -11.08 -5.85 -8.20
CA GLU A 76 -11.62 -6.52 -7.01
C GLU A 76 -10.55 -6.95 -5.99
N GLY A 77 -9.28 -6.58 -6.18
CA GLY A 77 -8.21 -7.11 -5.33
C GLY A 77 -6.78 -6.68 -5.68
N THR A 78 -5.84 -7.34 -5.01
CA THR A 78 -4.39 -7.21 -5.21
C THR A 78 -3.78 -8.56 -5.55
N ILE A 79 -2.60 -8.52 -6.14
CA ILE A 79 -1.84 -9.72 -6.47
C ILE A 79 -0.35 -9.49 -6.24
N ALA A 80 0.29 -10.49 -5.65
CA ALA A 80 1.75 -10.62 -5.60
C ALA A 80 2.16 -11.93 -6.28
N ILE A 81 3.20 -11.89 -7.11
CA ILE A 81 3.78 -13.03 -7.80
C ILE A 81 5.27 -13.07 -7.43
N ASN A 82 5.71 -14.19 -6.89
CA ASN A 82 7.12 -14.54 -6.84
C ASN A 82 7.41 -15.39 -8.08
N PHE A 83 8.01 -14.76 -9.09
CA PHE A 83 8.47 -15.47 -10.27
C PHE A 83 9.93 -15.85 -10.06
N ARG A 84 10.13 -16.96 -9.34
CA ARG A 84 11.44 -17.59 -9.13
C ARG A 84 12.50 -16.63 -8.55
N ASN A 85 12.08 -15.77 -7.63
CA ASN A 85 12.95 -14.79 -6.98
C ASN A 85 14.01 -15.49 -6.12
N ASP A 86 13.58 -16.31 -5.17
CA ASP A 86 14.39 -17.01 -4.16
C ASP A 86 14.23 -18.54 -4.23
N VAL A 87 13.31 -19.03 -5.04
CA VAL A 87 13.00 -20.45 -5.22
C VAL A 87 12.90 -20.79 -6.71
N GLN A 88 12.92 -22.09 -7.06
CA GLN A 88 12.85 -22.52 -8.47
C GLN A 88 11.44 -22.48 -9.07
N MET A 89 10.40 -22.57 -8.24
CA MET A 89 9.01 -22.57 -8.70
C MET A 89 8.38 -21.20 -8.55
N ALA A 90 7.55 -20.82 -9.51
CA ALA A 90 6.74 -19.61 -9.40
C ALA A 90 5.55 -19.85 -8.44
N TYR A 91 5.17 -18.82 -7.70
CA TYR A 91 3.94 -18.84 -6.90
C TYR A 91 3.34 -17.45 -6.79
N GLY A 92 2.07 -17.39 -6.40
CA GLY A 92 1.36 -16.13 -6.27
C GLY A 92 0.44 -16.11 -5.08
N VAL A 93 0.08 -14.91 -4.67
CA VAL A 93 -0.92 -14.64 -3.64
C VAL A 93 -1.86 -13.60 -4.21
N VAL A 94 -3.15 -13.91 -4.21
CA VAL A 94 -4.22 -12.98 -4.60
C VAL A 94 -5.01 -12.64 -3.35
N TYR A 95 -5.19 -11.35 -3.09
CA TYR A 95 -6.17 -10.88 -2.14
C TYR A 95 -7.44 -10.49 -2.89
N TYR A 96 -8.55 -11.19 -2.61
CA TYR A 96 -9.81 -11.04 -3.31
C TYR A 96 -10.96 -11.08 -2.31
N LYS A 97 -11.80 -10.05 -2.28
CA LYS A 97 -12.98 -9.97 -1.40
C LYS A 97 -12.68 -10.37 0.06
N ASN A 98 -11.62 -9.80 0.62
CA ASN A 98 -11.13 -10.06 1.97
C ASN A 98 -10.65 -11.50 2.24
N ARG A 99 -10.29 -12.25 1.19
CA ARG A 99 -9.71 -13.58 1.31
C ARG A 99 -8.36 -13.64 0.60
N ILE A 100 -7.50 -14.50 1.13
CA ILE A 100 -6.21 -14.82 0.53
C ILE A 100 -6.38 -16.11 -0.29
N ILE A 101 -5.96 -16.06 -1.55
CA ILE A 101 -5.91 -17.21 -2.45
C ILE A 101 -4.43 -17.47 -2.76
N SER A 102 -3.94 -18.63 -2.37
CA SER A 102 -2.60 -19.08 -2.76
C SER A 102 -2.65 -19.68 -4.16
N LEU A 103 -1.72 -19.26 -5.01
CA LEU A 103 -1.52 -19.78 -6.35
C LEU A 103 -0.18 -20.52 -6.43
N SER A 104 -0.17 -21.64 -7.13
CA SER A 104 1.01 -22.47 -7.37
C SER A 104 1.24 -22.65 -8.86
N GLU A 105 2.51 -22.78 -9.26
CA GLU A 105 2.88 -23.07 -10.66
C GLU A 105 2.19 -24.35 -11.14
N SER A 106 1.47 -24.21 -12.25
CA SER A 106 0.82 -25.31 -12.95
C SER A 106 1.87 -26.00 -13.83
N PRO A 107 1.94 -27.34 -13.85
CA PRO A 107 2.89 -28.09 -14.69
C PRO A 107 2.58 -28.01 -16.19
N VAL A 108 1.60 -27.18 -16.60
CA VAL A 108 1.29 -26.96 -18.00
C VAL A 108 2.42 -26.11 -18.56
N LEU A 109 3.30 -26.76 -19.33
CA LEU A 109 4.43 -26.20 -20.03
C LEU A 109 4.02 -24.92 -20.78
N VAL A 110 4.30 -23.77 -20.16
CA VAL A 110 4.60 -22.55 -20.90
C VAL A 110 6.07 -22.22 -20.64
N GLU A 111 6.94 -23.22 -20.81
CA GLU A 111 8.33 -22.93 -21.16
C GLU A 111 8.33 -22.54 -22.65
N ALA A 112 7.87 -21.33 -22.94
CA ALA A 112 8.32 -20.71 -24.16
C ALA A 112 9.82 -20.47 -23.95
N THR A 113 10.64 -21.28 -24.60
CA THR A 113 12.04 -20.98 -24.89
C THR A 113 12.21 -19.69 -25.72
N GLU A 114 11.13 -18.94 -25.93
CA GLU A 114 11.03 -17.70 -26.68
C GLU A 114 10.45 -16.62 -25.77
N LYS A 115 11.11 -15.47 -25.78
CA LYS A 115 10.68 -14.28 -25.04
C LYS A 115 9.31 -13.83 -25.56
N PRO A 116 8.40 -13.35 -24.70
CA PRO A 116 8.55 -13.13 -23.25
C PRO A 116 8.50 -14.42 -22.40
N PHE A 117 8.93 -14.35 -21.15
CA PHE A 117 8.83 -15.45 -20.19
C PHE A 117 7.41 -15.55 -19.64
N PHE A 118 6.94 -16.78 -19.37
CA PHE A 118 5.58 -17.02 -18.87
C PHE A 118 5.55 -17.85 -17.60
N ALA A 119 4.51 -17.64 -16.78
CA ALA A 119 4.11 -18.53 -15.71
C ALA A 119 2.60 -18.77 -15.75
N SER A 120 2.19 -20.03 -15.66
CA SER A 120 0.79 -20.39 -15.40
C SER A 120 0.64 -20.74 -13.92
N LEU A 121 -0.20 -20.01 -13.19
CA LEU A 121 -0.47 -20.22 -11.77
C LEU A 121 -1.92 -20.65 -11.56
N ARG A 122 -2.15 -21.57 -10.60
CA ARG A 122 -3.47 -22.09 -10.24
C ARG A 122 -3.71 -22.11 -8.74
N GLY A 123 -4.96 -21.88 -8.36
CA GLY A 123 -5.45 -21.99 -6.99
C GLY A 123 -6.93 -22.33 -6.95
N VAL A 124 -7.54 -22.21 -5.77
CA VAL A 124 -8.97 -22.47 -5.55
C VAL A 124 -9.57 -21.38 -4.68
N TYR A 125 -10.74 -20.89 -5.07
CA TYR A 125 -11.57 -19.96 -4.29
C TYR A 125 -12.99 -20.50 -4.22
N GLU A 126 -13.49 -20.78 -3.01
CA GLU A 126 -14.85 -21.30 -2.79
C GLU A 126 -15.20 -22.52 -3.67
N ASN A 127 -14.27 -23.49 -3.75
CA ASN A 127 -14.34 -24.68 -4.60
C ASN A 127 -14.35 -24.43 -6.11
N SER A 128 -14.17 -23.18 -6.54
CA SER A 128 -14.01 -22.82 -7.94
C SER A 128 -12.54 -22.63 -8.30
N PRO A 129 -12.10 -23.03 -9.50
CA PRO A 129 -10.72 -22.86 -9.92
C PRO A 129 -10.39 -21.37 -10.07
N VAL A 130 -9.15 -21.04 -9.72
CA VAL A 130 -8.52 -19.75 -10.02
C VAL A 130 -7.36 -20.03 -10.96
N THR A 131 -7.32 -19.34 -12.09
CA THR A 131 -6.26 -19.49 -13.11
C THR A 131 -5.66 -18.15 -13.44
N LEU A 132 -4.35 -18.11 -13.60
CA LEU A 132 -3.61 -16.92 -13.96
C LEU A 132 -2.49 -17.27 -14.93
N THR A 133 -2.30 -16.45 -15.96
CA THR A 133 -1.16 -16.51 -16.88
C THR A 133 -0.41 -15.19 -16.80
N PHE A 134 0.80 -15.23 -16.29
CA PHE A 134 1.73 -14.10 -16.17
C PHE A 134 2.71 -14.12 -17.33
N SER A 135 3.07 -12.94 -17.84
CA SER A 135 4.08 -12.71 -18.87
C SER A 135 5.01 -11.58 -18.45
N VAL A 136 6.30 -11.69 -18.76
CA VAL A 136 7.28 -10.63 -18.52
C VAL A 136 8.46 -10.74 -19.47
N ASP A 137 9.06 -9.61 -19.85
CA ASP A 137 10.27 -9.60 -20.67
C ASP A 137 11.50 -10.11 -19.89
N GLU A 138 12.56 -10.44 -20.62
CA GLU A 138 13.80 -11.03 -20.05
C GLU A 138 14.46 -10.15 -18.99
N ASP A 139 14.35 -8.83 -19.13
CA ASP A 139 14.90 -7.84 -18.20
C ASP A 139 13.95 -7.56 -17.02
N GLY A 140 12.78 -8.21 -16.99
CA GLY A 140 11.73 -7.96 -16.00
C GLY A 140 10.80 -6.79 -16.34
N SER A 141 10.96 -6.17 -17.50
CA SER A 141 10.06 -5.13 -17.99
C SER A 141 8.75 -5.70 -18.55
N ASN A 142 7.77 -4.81 -18.73
CA ASN A 142 6.44 -5.12 -19.28
C ASN A 142 5.72 -6.32 -18.62
N PRO A 143 5.69 -6.44 -17.28
CA PRO A 143 4.93 -7.49 -16.62
C PRO A 143 3.43 -7.34 -16.90
N MET A 144 2.78 -8.44 -17.26
CA MET A 144 1.36 -8.46 -17.66
C MET A 144 0.66 -9.73 -17.19
N LEU A 145 -0.62 -9.61 -16.83
CA LEU A 145 -1.53 -10.75 -16.73
C LEU A 145 -2.24 -10.94 -18.07
N LEU A 146 -1.92 -12.05 -18.78
CA LEU A 146 -2.55 -12.42 -20.04
C LEU A 146 -3.95 -13.01 -19.85
N ASP A 147 -4.10 -13.80 -18.79
CA ASP A 147 -5.38 -14.34 -18.35
C ASP A 147 -5.42 -14.31 -16.83
N PHE A 148 -6.58 -13.98 -16.29
CA PHE A 148 -6.86 -14.07 -14.88
C PHE A 148 -8.35 -14.31 -14.65
N THR A 149 -8.67 -15.46 -14.07
CA THR A 149 -10.04 -15.90 -13.82
C THR A 149 -10.19 -16.31 -12.36
N ILE A 150 -11.21 -15.76 -11.69
CA ILE A 150 -11.62 -16.15 -10.34
C ILE A 150 -13.10 -16.50 -10.39
N ALA A 151 -13.45 -17.72 -9.95
CA ALA A 151 -14.84 -18.19 -9.90
C ALA A 151 -15.61 -18.05 -11.23
N GLY A 152 -14.93 -18.33 -12.35
CA GLY A 152 -15.50 -18.24 -13.70
C GLY A 152 -15.66 -16.83 -14.27
N ASN A 153 -15.35 -15.78 -13.49
CA ASN A 153 -15.29 -14.42 -14.00
C ASN A 153 -13.89 -14.15 -14.56
N SER A 154 -13.78 -13.99 -15.88
CA SER A 154 -12.54 -13.67 -16.57
C SER A 154 -12.29 -12.16 -16.65
N THR A 155 -11.05 -11.80 -16.95
CA THR A 155 -10.57 -10.46 -17.31
C THR A 155 -10.76 -9.40 -16.24
N PHE A 156 -9.75 -9.30 -15.38
CA PHE A 156 -9.52 -8.11 -14.59
C PHE A 156 -8.44 -7.27 -15.27
N SER A 157 -8.72 -6.01 -15.58
CA SER A 157 -7.64 -5.08 -15.92
C SER A 157 -6.73 -4.96 -14.70
N SER A 158 -5.46 -5.27 -14.91
CA SER A 158 -4.46 -5.22 -13.85
C SER A 158 -3.27 -4.41 -14.29
N ASN A 159 -2.68 -3.68 -13.34
CA ASN A 159 -1.36 -3.11 -13.52
C ASN A 159 -0.44 -3.87 -12.60
N ILE A 160 0.55 -4.54 -13.18
CA ILE A 160 1.58 -5.27 -12.48
C ILE A 160 2.88 -4.47 -12.59
N PHE A 161 3.66 -4.47 -11.52
CA PHE A 161 4.91 -3.76 -11.40
C PHE A 161 5.96 -4.69 -10.81
N LYS A 162 7.18 -4.60 -11.32
CA LYS A 162 8.32 -5.32 -10.78
C LYS A 162 8.86 -4.59 -9.56
N GLU A 163 8.93 -5.28 -8.43
CA GLU A 163 9.64 -4.81 -7.25
C GLU A 163 11.15 -4.99 -7.46
N LYS A 164 11.95 -3.94 -7.17
CA LYS A 164 13.41 -4.02 -7.18
C LYS A 164 13.94 -4.14 -5.76
N SER A 165 15.15 -4.63 -5.58
CA SER A 165 15.78 -4.79 -4.26
C SER A 165 15.88 -3.48 -3.47
N THR A 166 15.91 -2.34 -4.16
CA THR A 166 15.94 -0.99 -3.58
C THR A 166 14.57 -0.31 -3.51
N THR A 167 13.53 -0.93 -4.09
CA THR A 167 12.23 -0.32 -4.32
C THR A 167 11.16 -1.21 -3.72
N LEU A 168 10.46 -0.74 -2.69
CA LEU A 168 9.32 -1.45 -2.12
C LEU A 168 8.04 -1.06 -2.85
N ILE A 169 7.28 -2.05 -3.30
CA ILE A 169 5.94 -1.85 -3.84
C ILE A 169 4.91 -2.17 -2.76
N GLU A 170 4.01 -1.21 -2.55
CA GLU A 170 3.00 -1.23 -1.50
C GLU A 170 1.60 -1.25 -2.13
N ASP A 171 0.76 -2.19 -1.67
CA ASP A 171 -0.63 -2.30 -2.10
C ASP A 171 -1.58 -1.75 -1.03
N TYR A 172 -2.61 -1.04 -1.47
CA TYR A 172 -3.62 -0.42 -0.61
C TYR A 172 -5.01 -0.80 -1.10
N GLU A 173 -5.90 -1.06 -0.15
CA GLU A 173 -7.32 -1.27 -0.39
C GLU A 173 -8.16 -0.32 0.43
N GLY A 174 -9.20 0.22 -0.18
CA GLY A 174 -10.08 1.16 0.48
C GLY A 174 -11.42 1.34 -0.21
N ASN A 175 -12.16 2.30 0.32
CA ASN A 175 -13.51 2.61 -0.10
C ASN A 175 -13.71 4.12 -0.21
N TYR A 176 -14.65 4.47 -1.08
CA TYR A 176 -15.25 5.79 -1.14
C TYR A 176 -16.55 5.79 -0.34
N PHE A 177 -16.73 6.81 0.48
CA PHE A 177 -17.89 7.00 1.34
C PHE A 177 -18.57 8.33 1.03
N LEU A 178 -19.89 8.34 1.00
CA LEU A 178 -20.66 9.58 0.83
C LEU A 178 -21.30 9.99 2.15
N SER A 179 -20.99 11.18 2.65
CA SER A 179 -21.70 11.78 3.77
C SER A 179 -22.73 12.77 3.26
N ALA A 180 -24.01 12.49 3.53
CA ALA A 180 -25.16 13.30 3.12
C ALA A 180 -25.24 14.67 3.84
N ASN A 181 -24.43 14.91 4.87
CA ASN A 181 -24.55 16.08 5.75
C ASN A 181 -23.85 17.35 5.24
N ALA A 182 -23.43 17.43 3.99
CA ALA A 182 -22.90 18.66 3.40
C ALA A 182 -23.95 19.32 2.51
N ASN A 183 -25.06 19.78 3.11
CA ASN A 183 -25.94 20.72 2.45
C ASN A 183 -25.50 22.14 2.88
N PRO A 184 -24.76 22.91 2.06
CA PRO A 184 -24.39 24.29 2.41
C PRO A 184 -25.59 25.25 2.42
N SER A 185 -26.80 24.76 2.16
CA SER A 185 -27.99 25.58 1.89
C SER A 185 -29.03 25.58 3.02
N GLY A 186 -28.81 24.88 4.14
CA GLY A 186 -29.76 24.81 5.25
C GLY A 186 -29.28 25.62 6.45
N GLY A 187 -29.95 26.73 6.74
CA GLY A 187 -29.67 27.54 7.94
C GLY A 187 -29.80 26.75 9.25
N LEU A 188 -29.03 27.22 10.24
CA LEU A 188 -28.81 26.72 11.60
C LEU A 188 -27.63 25.75 11.75
N GLY A 189 -26.48 26.35 12.07
CA GLY A 189 -25.28 25.67 12.57
C GLY A 189 -24.25 25.39 11.50
N GLN A 190 -23.43 26.40 11.18
CA GLN A 190 -22.08 26.15 10.64
C GLN A 190 -21.42 25.15 11.60
N ILE A 191 -21.32 23.88 11.23
CA ILE A 191 -20.23 23.07 11.74
C ILE A 191 -18.99 23.73 11.12
N PRO A 192 -18.09 24.32 11.92
CA PRO A 192 -16.86 24.87 11.39
C PRO A 192 -16.18 23.76 10.61
N VAL A 193 -16.04 24.00 9.31
CA VAL A 193 -15.09 23.26 8.50
C VAL A 193 -13.75 23.49 9.20
N PRO A 194 -12.96 22.46 9.54
CA PRO A 194 -11.58 22.71 9.90
C PRO A 194 -10.97 23.42 8.70
N ASP A 195 -10.64 24.70 8.89
CA ASP A 195 -9.95 25.49 7.87
C ASP A 195 -8.77 24.67 7.38
N LEU A 196 -8.61 24.62 6.05
CA LEU A 196 -7.35 24.16 5.47
C LEU A 196 -6.25 24.93 6.20
N ASP A 197 -5.23 24.25 6.70
CA ASP A 197 -4.11 24.96 7.31
C ASP A 197 -3.54 25.95 6.26
N SER A 198 -2.76 26.94 6.70
CA SER A 198 -2.12 27.92 5.80
C SER A 198 -1.17 27.29 4.76
N ALA A 199 -1.04 25.96 4.74
CA ALA A 199 -0.33 25.16 3.74
C ALA A 199 -1.27 24.34 2.81
N GLY A 200 -2.59 24.55 2.86
CA GLY A 200 -3.57 23.91 1.99
C GLY A 200 -3.83 22.43 2.31
N ARG A 201 -3.50 21.97 3.53
CA ARG A 201 -3.72 20.58 3.94
C ARG A 201 -5.15 20.40 4.44
N VAL A 202 -5.79 19.33 4.00
CA VAL A 202 -6.96 18.82 4.72
C VAL A 202 -6.46 18.31 6.08
N ASP A 203 -7.08 18.85 7.11
CA ASP A 203 -6.89 18.60 8.55
C ASP A 203 -6.24 17.22 8.86
N PRO A 204 -5.16 17.16 9.67
CA PRO A 204 -4.68 15.93 10.31
C PRO A 204 -5.71 15.40 11.31
N GLY A 205 -6.87 15.00 10.81
CA GLY A 205 -8.06 14.77 11.60
C GLY A 205 -9.30 14.50 10.75
N LEU A 206 -9.16 14.12 9.47
CA LEU A 206 -10.28 13.57 8.71
C LEU A 206 -10.95 12.48 9.55
N ALA A 207 -12.08 12.82 10.16
CA ALA A 207 -12.88 11.88 10.90
C ALA A 207 -13.11 10.71 9.96
N LEU A 208 -12.84 9.49 10.44
CA LEU A 208 -13.26 8.30 9.72
C LEU A 208 -14.72 8.51 9.33
N PRO A 209 -15.13 8.06 8.12
CA PRO A 209 -16.53 8.02 7.78
C PRO A 209 -17.28 7.45 8.97
N SER A 210 -18.43 8.04 9.33
CA SER A 210 -19.26 7.45 10.38
C SER A 210 -19.42 5.96 10.08
N ALA A 211 -19.51 5.11 11.11
CA ALA A 211 -19.59 3.66 10.90
C ALA A 211 -20.70 3.22 9.92
N ASN A 212 -21.68 4.09 9.68
CA ASN A 212 -22.82 3.88 8.80
C ASN A 212 -22.76 4.71 7.50
N ALA A 213 -21.64 5.35 7.17
CA ALA A 213 -21.49 6.11 5.93
C ALA A 213 -21.62 5.16 4.73
N PRO A 214 -22.54 5.43 3.78
CA PRO A 214 -22.71 4.61 2.60
C PRO A 214 -21.42 4.48 1.79
N ILE A 215 -21.01 3.24 1.51
CA ILE A 215 -19.93 2.94 0.56
C ILE A 215 -20.49 3.15 -0.85
N VAL A 216 -19.89 4.09 -1.59
CA VAL A 216 -20.29 4.47 -2.96
C VAL A 216 -19.27 4.04 -4.00
N GLY A 217 -18.12 3.54 -3.57
CA GLY A 217 -17.10 3.00 -4.47
C GLY A 217 -15.97 2.28 -3.74
N ASN A 218 -15.15 1.59 -4.53
CA ASN A 218 -13.96 0.89 -4.06
C ASN A 218 -12.71 1.56 -4.64
N LEU A 219 -11.60 1.43 -3.91
CA LEU A 219 -10.28 1.86 -4.34
C LEU A 219 -9.27 0.72 -4.18
N ARG A 220 -8.42 0.56 -5.19
CA ARG A 220 -7.20 -0.22 -5.16
C ARG A 220 -6.06 0.66 -5.62
N LEU A 221 -4.93 0.59 -4.93
CA LEU A 221 -3.79 1.46 -5.20
C LEU A 221 -2.51 0.68 -5.01
N VAL A 222 -1.62 0.78 -6.00
CA VAL A 222 -0.22 0.36 -5.89
C VAL A 222 0.61 1.63 -5.84
N LEU A 223 1.62 1.67 -4.98
CA LEU A 223 2.60 2.74 -5.01
C LEU A 223 3.99 2.28 -4.63
N SER A 224 4.97 3.08 -5.03
CA SER A 224 6.35 2.99 -4.56
C SER A 224 6.79 4.35 -4.08
N ARG A 225 7.19 4.42 -2.80
CA ARG A 225 7.69 5.65 -2.18
C ARG A 225 9.07 6.02 -2.69
N SER A 226 9.93 5.04 -2.91
CA SER A 226 11.29 5.25 -3.40
C SER A 226 11.31 5.75 -4.84
N ASP A 227 10.40 5.23 -5.66
CA ASP A 227 10.30 5.62 -7.07
C ASP A 227 9.35 6.80 -7.26
N GLY A 228 8.68 7.23 -6.18
CA GLY A 228 7.75 8.35 -6.18
C GLY A 228 6.57 8.14 -7.13
N MET A 229 6.14 6.91 -7.37
CA MET A 229 5.09 6.56 -8.34
C MET A 229 3.89 5.91 -7.67
N TRP A 230 2.73 6.05 -8.29
CA TRP A 230 1.52 5.34 -7.89
C TRP A 230 0.58 5.06 -9.06
N THR A 231 -0.28 4.06 -8.89
CA THR A 231 -1.38 3.72 -9.80
C THR A 231 -2.62 3.34 -9.00
N LEU A 232 -3.74 4.00 -9.32
CA LEU A 232 -4.99 3.93 -8.61
C LEU A 232 -6.08 3.41 -9.54
N PHE A 233 -6.79 2.39 -9.09
CA PHE A 233 -8.00 1.89 -9.70
C PHE A 233 -9.18 2.22 -8.79
N LYS A 234 -10.08 3.08 -9.25
CA LYS A 234 -11.33 3.38 -8.53
C LYS A 234 -12.53 2.87 -9.29
N THR A 235 -13.49 2.30 -8.58
CA THR A 235 -14.79 1.89 -9.15
C THR A 235 -15.91 2.56 -8.37
N MET A 236 -16.67 3.42 -9.05
CA MET A 236 -17.84 4.10 -8.51
C MET A 236 -19.11 3.46 -9.05
N ASN A 237 -20.14 3.29 -8.20
CA ASN A 237 -21.48 2.82 -8.59
C ASN A 237 -21.49 1.52 -9.43
N LYS A 238 -20.52 0.61 -9.20
CA LYS A 238 -20.35 -0.71 -9.85
C LYS A 238 -20.11 -0.72 -11.37
N SER A 239 -20.05 0.43 -12.03
CA SER A 239 -19.94 0.50 -13.51
C SER A 239 -18.86 1.46 -14.01
N ASN A 240 -18.52 2.48 -13.23
CA ASN A 240 -17.57 3.50 -13.65
C ASN A 240 -16.23 3.22 -13.00
N SER A 241 -15.36 2.53 -13.74
CA SER A 241 -13.97 2.31 -13.34
C SER A 241 -13.08 3.37 -13.96
N VAL A 242 -12.21 3.97 -13.16
CA VAL A 242 -11.22 4.95 -13.59
C VAL A 242 -9.85 4.48 -13.13
N LEU A 243 -8.92 4.43 -14.07
CA LEU A 243 -7.51 4.25 -13.81
C LEU A 243 -6.84 5.63 -13.78
N ASP A 244 -6.06 5.90 -12.74
CA ASP A 244 -5.26 7.12 -12.60
C ASP A 244 -3.85 6.73 -12.14
N PHE A 245 -2.88 7.58 -12.41
CA PHE A 245 -1.48 7.36 -12.07
C PHE A 245 -0.81 8.70 -11.84
N GLY A 246 0.33 8.67 -11.14
CA GLY A 246 1.15 9.86 -11.04
C GLY A 246 2.29 9.77 -10.05
N THR A 247 2.63 10.93 -9.47
CA THR A 247 3.81 11.12 -8.63
C THR A 247 3.44 11.29 -7.16
N ILE A 248 4.41 11.00 -6.28
CA ILE A 248 4.31 11.27 -4.85
C ILE A 248 5.10 12.54 -4.51
N GLU A 249 4.40 13.58 -4.06
CA GLU A 249 4.98 14.88 -3.75
C GLU A 249 4.64 15.29 -2.32
N SER A 250 5.65 15.36 -1.45
CA SER A 250 5.49 15.78 -0.05
C SER A 250 4.33 15.06 0.68
N GLY A 251 4.23 13.74 0.50
CA GLY A 251 3.15 12.93 1.09
C GLY A 251 1.80 13.04 0.37
N SER A 252 1.79 13.51 -0.89
CA SER A 252 0.58 13.70 -1.70
C SER A 252 0.65 12.87 -2.95
N LEU A 253 -0.43 12.18 -3.31
CA LEU A 253 -0.56 11.52 -4.60
C LEU A 253 -1.06 12.56 -5.60
N VAL A 254 -0.21 12.97 -6.56
CA VAL A 254 -0.52 13.96 -7.59
C VAL A 254 -0.68 13.27 -8.92
N SER A 255 -1.85 13.42 -9.56
CA SER A 255 -2.17 12.77 -10.83
C SER A 255 -1.38 13.42 -11.95
N THR A 256 -0.65 12.64 -12.75
CA THR A 256 0.06 13.15 -13.93
C THR A 256 -0.90 13.47 -15.08
N VAL A 257 -2.12 12.94 -15.04
CA VAL A 257 -3.14 13.21 -16.06
C VAL A 257 -3.80 14.56 -15.81
N SER A 258 -4.17 14.84 -14.57
CA SER A 258 -4.94 16.05 -14.22
C SER A 258 -4.12 17.17 -13.57
N GLY A 259 -2.89 16.87 -13.10
CA GLY A 259 -2.10 17.75 -12.24
C GLY A 259 -2.72 17.98 -10.85
N LYS A 260 -3.84 17.32 -10.53
CA LYS A 260 -4.55 17.49 -9.27
C LYS A 260 -4.09 16.44 -8.26
N ARG A 261 -4.20 16.81 -6.99
CA ARG A 261 -4.02 15.90 -5.87
C ARG A 261 -5.16 14.88 -5.84
N ALA A 262 -4.82 13.60 -5.96
CA ALA A 262 -5.74 12.49 -5.85
C ALA A 262 -5.98 12.08 -4.39
N ALA A 263 -4.92 12.10 -3.55
CA ALA A 263 -5.03 11.78 -2.12
C ALA A 263 -3.81 12.25 -1.30
N TYR A 264 -3.92 12.13 0.02
CA TYR A 264 -2.83 12.26 0.98
C TYR A 264 -2.37 10.87 1.42
N LEU A 265 -1.06 10.67 1.50
CA LEU A 265 -0.40 9.46 1.95
C LEU A 265 0.31 9.75 3.28
N ARG A 266 -0.14 9.09 4.35
CA ARG A 266 0.43 9.28 5.69
C ARG A 266 0.57 7.93 6.38
N SER A 267 1.80 7.52 6.69
CA SER A 267 2.07 6.14 7.14
C SER A 267 1.46 5.15 6.13
N ASP A 268 0.79 4.10 6.60
CA ASP A 268 0.11 3.09 5.80
C ASP A 268 -1.36 3.45 5.50
N GLU A 269 -1.70 4.75 5.48
CA GLU A 269 -3.04 5.26 5.13
C GLU A 269 -3.01 6.19 3.92
N VAL A 270 -4.07 6.08 3.12
CA VAL A 270 -4.38 7.01 2.05
C VAL A 270 -5.77 7.59 2.28
N ASN A 271 -5.83 8.93 2.32
CA ASN A 271 -7.04 9.66 2.65
C ASN A 271 -7.28 10.80 1.66
N PHE A 272 -8.54 11.03 1.29
CA PHE A 272 -8.95 12.19 0.50
C PHE A 272 -10.37 12.60 0.86
N SER A 273 -10.72 13.87 0.65
CA SER A 273 -12.11 14.29 0.71
C SER A 273 -12.38 15.44 -0.25
N GLU A 274 -13.55 15.43 -0.88
CA GLU A 274 -14.03 16.51 -1.74
C GLU A 274 -15.53 16.75 -1.58
N TYR A 275 -15.99 17.94 -1.95
CA TYR A 275 -17.41 18.26 -2.01
C TYR A 275 -18.00 17.89 -3.36
N THR A 276 -19.18 17.30 -3.33
CA THR A 276 -19.98 16.93 -4.50
C THR A 276 -21.39 17.51 -4.35
N PRO A 277 -22.19 17.62 -5.42
CA PRO A 277 -23.59 18.03 -5.31
C PRO A 277 -24.43 17.15 -4.36
N SER A 278 -24.00 15.91 -4.10
CA SER A 278 -24.69 14.94 -3.26
C SER A 278 -24.15 14.87 -1.82
N GLY A 279 -23.20 15.75 -1.46
CA GLY A 279 -22.58 15.78 -0.14
C GLY A 279 -21.06 15.71 -0.20
N ARG A 280 -20.43 15.29 0.91
CA ARG A 280 -18.96 15.17 0.98
C ARG A 280 -18.54 13.73 0.67
N LEU A 281 -17.70 13.57 -0.34
CA LEU A 281 -17.08 12.30 -0.69
C LEU A 281 -15.79 12.15 0.13
N PHE A 282 -15.63 11.01 0.77
CA PHE A 282 -14.42 10.63 1.50
C PHE A 282 -13.81 9.41 0.84
N LEU A 283 -12.49 9.40 0.73
CA LEU A 283 -11.70 8.22 0.44
C LEU A 283 -10.92 7.85 1.69
N HIS A 284 -10.98 6.58 2.04
CA HIS A 284 -10.07 5.99 3.01
C HIS A 284 -9.58 4.64 2.47
N ALA A 285 -8.26 4.47 2.45
CA ALA A 285 -7.60 3.22 2.11
C ALA A 285 -6.45 2.94 3.07
N GLU A 286 -6.23 1.67 3.32
CA GLU A 286 -5.18 1.17 4.20
C GLU A 286 -4.28 0.24 3.40
N ARG A 287 -3.00 0.25 3.75
CA ARG A 287 -2.05 -0.70 3.20
C ARG A 287 -2.45 -2.13 3.56
N LYS A 288 -2.36 -3.01 2.56
CA LYS A 288 -2.57 -4.46 2.68
C LYS A 288 -1.27 -5.21 2.34
N ARG A 289 -1.25 -6.48 2.73
CA ARG A 289 -0.08 -7.37 2.59
C ARG A 289 0.13 -7.80 1.15
#